data_AF-A0A9W9RFH2-F1
#
_entry.id   AF-A0A9W9RFH2-F1
#
_cell.length_a   1.000
_cell.length_b   1.000
_cell.length_c   1.000
_cell.angle_alpha   90.00
_cell.angle_beta   90.00
_cell.angle_gamma   90.00
#
_symmetry.space_group_name_H-M   'P 1'
#
loop_
_entity.id
_entity.type
_entity.pdbx_description
1 polymer ?
#
loop_
_entity_poly.entity_id
_entity_poly.type
_entity_poly.pdbx_seq_one_letter_code
_entity_poly.pdbx_strand_id
1 'polypeptide(L)'
;MGFGDFNSICEKTPLPLCLLVGPASSISGATGIISNCYARNIEVANTIIFEGAASFMHIIALGMTVIMILHIRSKFTAVGRKEIITFFYIYLALTICSLIIDAGVVPPRSDPFPYFVAVQSGLTSALCACLLVNGFVGFQLYEDGTALSVWLVRITSAAMFAMTFVIALLTFKSWGGLGPSNTIGLFVVLYLLNAIAVAIYVVMQLLLVANTLDDRWPLGHISFGLLVFIIGQALLYAFSDTICNNVQHYLDGLFFATFCNLLAVMMVYKFWDSITKEDLEFSVGVKPNTWEVKELLPEEDRRQTVYQDTNSEYAGSIYHHRQSAYGHNNY
;
A
#
# COMPACT_ATOMS: atom_id res chain seq x y z
N MET A 1 -20.27 19.96 20.23
CA MET A 1 -19.13 19.33 19.51
C MET A 1 -18.46 20.43 18.71
N GLY A 2 -17.19 20.72 19.00
CA GLY A 2 -16.40 21.67 18.21
C GLY A 2 -15.76 20.96 17.01
N PHE A 3 -15.53 21.68 15.92
CA PHE A 3 -14.74 21.17 14.80
C PHE A 3 -13.32 20.83 15.27
N GLY A 4 -12.81 19.66 14.92
CA GLY A 4 -11.46 19.22 15.28
C GLY A 4 -11.30 18.63 16.68
N ASP A 5 -12.40 18.41 17.40
CA ASP A 5 -12.42 17.72 18.69
C ASP A 5 -12.49 16.20 18.51
N PHE A 6 -11.64 15.46 19.22
CA PHE A 6 -11.58 14.00 19.19
C PHE A 6 -12.50 13.33 20.22
N ASN A 7 -13.15 14.08 21.12
CA ASN A 7 -13.93 13.52 22.22
C ASN A 7 -14.95 12.45 21.77
N SER A 8 -15.82 12.79 20.82
CA SER A 8 -16.87 11.86 20.36
C SER A 8 -16.33 10.66 19.58
N ILE A 9 -15.22 10.82 18.86
CA ILE A 9 -14.55 9.73 18.13
C ILE A 9 -13.93 8.77 19.13
N CYS A 10 -13.21 9.29 20.11
CA CYS A 10 -12.45 8.51 21.07
C CYS A 10 -13.31 7.83 22.14
N GLU A 11 -14.45 8.40 22.50
CA GLU A 11 -15.42 7.72 23.37
C GLU A 11 -16.02 6.47 22.69
N LYS A 12 -16.10 6.45 21.35
CA LYS A 12 -16.70 5.34 20.59
C LYS A 12 -15.69 4.33 20.06
N THR A 13 -14.46 4.75 19.82
CA THR A 13 -13.46 3.94 19.10
C THR A 13 -12.18 3.78 19.90
N PRO A 14 -11.63 2.55 19.99
CA PRO A 14 -10.39 2.29 20.71
C PRO A 14 -9.16 2.60 19.85
N LEU A 15 -9.05 3.83 19.32
CA LEU A 15 -7.89 4.23 18.52
C LEU A 15 -6.68 4.54 19.41
N PRO A 16 -5.46 4.13 19.05
CA PRO A 16 -4.26 4.41 19.85
C PRO A 16 -4.02 5.90 20.13
N LEU A 17 -4.38 6.77 19.20
CA LEU A 17 -4.29 8.23 19.35
C LEU A 17 -5.17 8.76 20.49
N CYS A 18 -6.27 8.09 20.81
CA CYS A 18 -7.23 8.54 21.81
C CYS A 18 -6.64 8.58 23.22
N LEU A 19 -5.66 7.71 23.50
CA LEU A 19 -4.94 7.69 24.76
C LEU A 19 -3.96 8.87 24.93
N LEU A 20 -3.78 9.70 23.89
CA LEU A 20 -2.83 10.83 23.85
C LEU A 20 -3.51 12.19 23.66
N VAL A 21 -4.81 12.21 23.39
CA VAL A 21 -5.59 13.43 23.16
C VAL A 21 -6.71 13.54 24.17
N GLY A 22 -7.24 14.75 24.34
CA GLY A 22 -8.32 15.06 25.27
C GLY A 22 -7.86 15.76 26.55
N PRO A 23 -8.82 16.26 27.35
CA PRO A 23 -8.53 16.91 28.62
C PRO A 23 -7.93 15.92 29.62
N ALA A 24 -7.16 16.44 30.58
CA ALA A 24 -6.69 15.64 31.69
C ALA A 24 -7.87 15.12 32.52
N SER A 25 -7.88 13.83 32.80
CA SER A 25 -8.87 13.19 33.68
C SER A 25 -8.86 13.84 35.06
N SER A 26 -10.04 14.15 35.59
CA SER A 26 -10.21 14.78 36.91
C SER A 26 -9.72 13.91 38.07
N ILE A 27 -9.59 12.60 37.85
CA ILE A 27 -9.24 11.60 38.87
C ILE A 27 -7.74 11.28 38.85
N SER A 28 -7.16 11.07 37.67
CA SER A 28 -5.77 10.62 37.53
C SER A 28 -4.81 11.73 37.11
N GLY A 29 -5.33 12.91 36.74
CA GLY A 29 -4.56 14.01 36.16
C GLY A 29 -3.90 13.66 34.81
N ALA A 30 -4.23 12.49 34.25
CA ALA A 30 -3.64 11.94 33.03
C ALA A 30 -4.48 12.35 31.82
N THR A 31 -3.81 12.79 30.75
CA THR A 31 -4.38 13.02 29.43
C THR A 31 -4.71 11.70 28.74
N GLY A 32 -5.80 11.68 27.98
CA GLY A 32 -6.26 10.51 27.22
C GLY A 32 -7.73 10.22 27.45
N ILE A 33 -8.41 9.84 26.37
CA ILE A 33 -9.82 9.44 26.35
C ILE A 33 -9.88 7.93 26.15
N ILE A 34 -10.58 7.26 27.05
CA ILE A 34 -10.79 5.82 27.00
C ILE A 34 -12.14 5.58 26.32
N SER A 35 -12.20 4.63 25.40
CA SER A 35 -13.46 4.26 24.75
C SER A 35 -14.42 3.59 25.73
N ASN A 36 -15.72 3.75 25.49
CA ASN A 36 -16.78 3.14 26.29
C ASN A 36 -16.77 1.60 26.18
N CYS A 37 -16.30 1.09 25.05
CA CYS A 37 -16.18 -0.33 24.76
C CYS A 37 -14.93 -0.57 23.91
N TYR A 38 -14.20 -1.64 24.22
CA TYR A 38 -13.04 -2.13 23.47
C TYR A 38 -13.01 -3.67 23.56
N ALA A 39 -12.26 -4.33 22.68
CA ALA A 39 -12.19 -5.78 22.69
C ALA A 39 -11.38 -6.28 23.89
N ARG A 40 -11.80 -7.42 24.46
CA ARG A 40 -11.13 -8.00 25.61
C ARG A 40 -9.69 -8.38 25.28
N ASN A 41 -8.80 -8.18 26.25
CA ASN A 41 -7.41 -8.61 26.13
C ASN A 41 -7.33 -10.14 26.24
N ILE A 42 -6.33 -10.72 25.59
CA ILE A 42 -6.06 -12.15 25.63
C ILE A 42 -4.74 -12.36 26.37
N GLU A 43 -4.74 -13.21 27.38
CA GLU A 43 -3.52 -13.62 28.06
C GLU A 43 -2.97 -14.89 27.40
N VAL A 44 -1.75 -14.82 26.87
CA VAL A 44 -1.07 -15.95 26.24
C VAL A 44 0.35 -16.02 26.81
N ALA A 45 0.74 -17.16 27.40
CA ALA A 45 2.12 -17.41 27.85
C ALA A 45 2.74 -16.27 28.70
N ASN A 46 2.02 -15.79 29.72
CA ASN A 46 2.39 -14.67 30.60
C ASN A 46 2.53 -13.30 29.90
N THR A 47 2.02 -13.13 28.68
CA THR A 47 1.90 -11.83 28.03
C THR A 47 0.43 -11.48 27.78
N ILE A 48 0.07 -10.23 28.03
CA ILE A 48 -1.27 -9.71 27.76
C ILE A 48 -1.22 -9.05 26.39
N ILE A 49 -2.00 -9.58 25.45
CA ILE A 49 -2.17 -9.03 24.11
C ILE A 49 -3.45 -8.19 24.12
N PHE A 50 -3.30 -6.92 23.76
CA PHE A 50 -4.42 -6.01 23.58
C PHE A 50 -5.02 -6.20 22.18
N GLU A 51 -6.32 -5.93 22.03
CA GLU A 51 -7.02 -5.95 20.74
C GLU A 51 -6.66 -7.17 19.87
N GLY A 52 -6.76 -8.38 20.46
CA GLY A 52 -6.26 -9.61 19.83
C GLY A 52 -6.92 -9.94 18.49
N ALA A 53 -8.21 -9.61 18.33
CA ALA A 53 -8.94 -9.79 17.07
C ALA A 53 -8.40 -8.90 15.95
N ALA A 54 -8.21 -7.60 16.22
CA ALA A 54 -7.61 -6.67 15.26
C ALA A 54 -6.15 -7.05 14.94
N SER A 55 -5.38 -7.46 15.96
CA SER A 55 -4.02 -7.96 15.77
C SER A 55 -3.97 -9.15 14.80
N PHE A 56 -4.91 -10.09 14.91
CA PHE A 56 -5.02 -11.20 13.96
C PHE A 56 -5.33 -10.72 12.54
N MET A 57 -6.20 -9.72 12.37
CA MET A 57 -6.49 -9.14 11.06
C MET A 57 -5.30 -8.42 10.45
N HIS A 58 -4.49 -7.71 11.25
CA HIS A 58 -3.24 -7.12 10.78
C HIS A 58 -2.26 -8.19 10.26
N ILE A 59 -2.16 -9.35 10.92
CA ILE A 59 -1.31 -10.46 10.44
C ILE A 59 -1.79 -10.96 9.07
N ILE A 60 -3.10 -11.13 8.88
CA ILE A 60 -3.67 -11.49 7.58
C ILE A 60 -3.36 -10.40 6.54
N ALA A 61 -3.54 -9.13 6.90
CA ALA A 61 -3.25 -7.99 6.03
C ALA A 61 -1.78 -7.95 5.61
N LEU A 62 -0.84 -8.24 6.52
CA LEU A 62 0.59 -8.36 6.21
C LEU A 62 0.86 -9.49 5.21
N GLY A 63 0.32 -10.68 5.45
CA GLY A 63 0.47 -11.82 4.54
C GLY A 63 -0.05 -11.50 3.13
N MET A 64 -1.26 -10.94 3.05
CA MET A 64 -1.86 -10.53 1.78
C MET A 64 -1.06 -9.41 1.09
N THR A 65 -0.54 -8.45 1.86
CA THR A 65 0.30 -7.37 1.31
C THR A 65 1.58 -7.90 0.69
N VAL A 66 2.26 -8.84 1.35
CA VAL A 66 3.45 -9.50 0.81
C VAL A 66 3.12 -10.23 -0.49
N ILE A 67 2.02 -10.98 -0.54
CA ILE A 67 1.57 -11.68 -1.75
C ILE A 67 1.32 -10.68 -2.89
N MET A 68 0.66 -9.56 -2.64
CA MET A 68 0.43 -8.51 -3.66
C MET A 68 1.75 -7.93 -4.16
N ILE A 69 2.70 -7.61 -3.27
CA ILE A 69 4.03 -7.10 -3.64
C ILE A 69 4.75 -8.09 -4.56
N LEU A 70 4.71 -9.39 -4.25
CA LEU A 70 5.33 -10.42 -5.09
C LEU A 70 4.71 -10.47 -6.49
N HIS A 71 3.39 -10.42 -6.61
CA HIS A 71 2.70 -10.39 -7.92
C HIS A 71 3.01 -9.13 -8.73
N ILE A 72 3.09 -7.96 -8.09
CA ILE A 72 3.47 -6.71 -8.77
C ILE A 72 4.90 -6.82 -9.30
N ARG A 73 5.82 -7.41 -8.51
CA ARG A 73 7.21 -7.59 -8.92
C ARG A 73 7.40 -8.59 -10.05
N SER A 74 6.52 -9.60 -10.17
CA SER A 74 6.58 -10.56 -11.28
C SER A 74 6.18 -9.97 -12.64
N LYS A 75 5.51 -8.82 -12.68
CA LYS A 75 5.19 -8.11 -13.93
C LYS A 75 6.36 -7.22 -14.35
N PHE A 76 7.00 -7.53 -15.47
CA PHE A 76 8.24 -6.82 -15.88
C PHE A 76 8.01 -5.54 -16.69
N THR A 77 6.92 -5.48 -17.45
CA THR A 77 6.60 -4.41 -18.42
C THR A 77 5.37 -3.57 -18.06
N ALA A 78 4.77 -3.78 -16.88
CA ALA A 78 3.59 -3.05 -16.45
C ALA A 78 3.89 -1.58 -16.11
N VAL A 79 3.03 -0.68 -16.61
CA VAL A 79 3.04 0.75 -16.32
C VAL A 79 2.69 1.02 -14.84
N GLY A 80 3.33 2.02 -14.22
CA GLY A 80 3.10 2.46 -12.84
C GLY A 80 3.69 1.52 -11.79
N ARG A 81 4.49 0.52 -12.19
CA ARG A 81 4.92 -0.55 -11.29
C ARG A 81 5.77 -0.07 -10.13
N LYS A 82 6.69 0.89 -10.35
CA LYS A 82 7.63 1.37 -9.31
C LYS A 82 6.93 2.33 -8.34
N GLU A 83 5.88 2.99 -8.81
CA GLU A 83 5.04 3.94 -8.13
C GLU A 83 4.06 3.20 -7.23
N ILE A 84 3.33 2.22 -7.77
CA ILE A 84 2.36 1.43 -7.00
C ILE A 84 3.02 0.52 -5.97
N ILE A 85 4.20 -0.04 -6.25
CA ILE A 85 4.92 -0.84 -5.25
C ILE A 85 5.35 0.02 -4.06
N THR A 86 5.61 1.32 -4.27
CA THR A 86 5.90 2.27 -3.18
C THR A 86 4.69 2.43 -2.26
N PHE A 87 3.47 2.49 -2.80
CA PHE A 87 2.23 2.48 -2.02
C PHE A 87 2.12 1.22 -1.15
N PHE A 88 2.35 0.04 -1.72
CA PHE A 88 2.28 -1.22 -0.95
C PHE A 88 3.37 -1.35 0.11
N TYR A 89 4.58 -0.80 -0.10
CA TYR A 89 5.61 -0.75 0.95
C TYR A 89 5.22 0.16 2.11
N ILE A 90 4.60 1.31 1.83
CA ILE A 90 4.09 2.20 2.89
C ILE A 90 2.94 1.50 3.64
N TYR A 91 2.03 0.82 2.92
CA TYR A 91 0.95 0.04 3.55
C TYR A 91 1.48 -1.09 4.43
N LEU A 92 2.52 -1.80 3.97
CA LEU A 92 3.22 -2.81 4.76
C LEU A 92 3.80 -2.20 6.05
N ALA A 93 4.51 -1.08 5.96
CA ALA A 93 5.07 -0.39 7.12
C ALA A 93 3.97 0.08 8.09
N LEU A 94 2.89 0.67 7.58
CA LEU A 94 1.74 1.12 8.38
C LEU A 94 1.10 -0.06 9.13
N THR A 95 0.92 -1.19 8.46
CA THR A 95 0.31 -2.39 9.06
C THR A 95 1.21 -3.01 10.12
N ILE A 96 2.54 -3.04 9.91
CA ILE A 96 3.51 -3.47 10.93
C ILE A 96 3.43 -2.55 12.15
N CYS A 97 3.46 -1.23 11.94
CA CYS A 97 3.37 -0.27 13.05
C CYS A 97 2.03 -0.38 13.79
N SER A 98 0.92 -0.55 13.07
CA SER A 98 -0.41 -0.71 13.68
C SER A 98 -0.48 -2.01 14.49
N LEU A 99 0.05 -3.13 13.98
CA LEU A 99 0.12 -4.38 14.74
C LEU A 99 0.93 -4.24 16.04
N ILE A 100 2.09 -3.57 16.00
CA ILE A 100 2.93 -3.35 17.20
C ILE A 100 2.17 -2.54 18.27
N ILE A 101 1.44 -1.51 17.84
CA ILE A 101 0.72 -0.61 18.74
C ILE A 101 -0.54 -1.28 19.28
N ASP A 102 -1.36 -1.86 18.40
CA ASP A 102 -2.66 -2.46 18.75
C ASP A 102 -2.50 -3.73 19.59
N ALA A 103 -1.47 -4.55 19.32
CA ALA A 103 -1.14 -5.70 20.17
C ALA A 103 -0.61 -5.31 21.57
N GLY A 104 -0.30 -4.03 21.78
CA GLY A 104 0.24 -3.49 23.02
C GLY A 104 1.70 -3.88 23.31
N VAL A 105 2.48 -4.19 22.26
CA VAL A 105 3.94 -4.39 22.38
C VAL A 105 4.61 -3.13 22.94
N VAL A 106 4.10 -1.96 22.57
CA VAL A 106 4.41 -0.69 23.20
C VAL A 106 3.28 -0.37 24.19
N PRO A 107 3.51 -0.48 25.51
CA PRO A 107 2.44 -0.28 26.47
C PRO A 107 1.88 1.14 26.38
N PRO A 108 0.54 1.30 26.43
CA PRO A 108 -0.08 2.59 26.66
C PRO A 108 0.58 3.30 27.85
N ARG A 109 0.75 4.63 27.75
CA ARG A 109 1.34 5.48 28.79
C ARG A 109 2.85 5.31 29.03
N SER A 110 3.53 4.45 28.27
CA SER A 110 4.99 4.43 28.22
C SER A 110 5.55 5.65 27.47
N ASP A 111 6.76 6.09 27.81
CA ASP A 111 7.47 7.18 27.12
C ASP A 111 7.59 7.02 25.60
N PRO A 112 7.82 5.81 25.02
CA PRO A 112 7.86 5.63 23.58
C PRO A 112 6.49 5.70 22.90
N PHE A 113 5.38 5.45 23.60
CA PHE A 113 4.05 5.32 23.01
C PHE A 113 3.63 6.52 22.11
N PRO A 114 3.82 7.79 22.49
CA PRO A 114 3.51 8.94 21.63
C PRO A 114 4.28 8.96 20.30
N TYR A 115 5.52 8.44 20.29
CA TYR A 115 6.34 8.41 19.09
C TYR A 115 5.83 7.35 18.11
N PHE A 116 5.47 6.16 18.60
CA PHE A 116 4.91 5.10 17.77
C PHE A 116 3.56 5.52 17.16
N VAL A 117 2.68 6.12 17.95
CA VAL A 117 1.39 6.63 17.45
C VAL A 117 1.57 7.78 16.45
N ALA A 118 2.57 8.64 16.65
CA ALA A 118 2.90 9.66 15.67
C ALA A 118 3.45 9.06 14.36
N VAL A 119 4.28 8.01 14.42
CA VAL A 119 4.75 7.28 13.22
C VAL A 119 3.56 6.64 12.50
N GLN A 120 2.65 5.98 13.21
CA GLN A 120 1.44 5.40 12.63
C GLN A 120 0.59 6.48 11.93
N SER A 121 0.37 7.62 12.58
CA SER A 121 -0.36 8.76 11.99
C SER A 121 0.33 9.31 10.74
N GLY A 122 1.66 9.44 10.79
CA GLY A 122 2.49 9.83 9.65
C GLY A 122 2.36 8.87 8.48
N LEU A 123 2.46 7.56 8.73
CA LEU A 123 2.36 6.53 7.70
C LEU A 123 0.97 6.51 7.06
N THR A 124 -0.10 6.75 7.83
CA THR A 124 -1.46 6.91 7.28
C THR A 124 -1.53 8.05 6.27
N SER A 125 -1.00 9.24 6.60
CA SER A 125 -0.99 10.35 5.66
C SER A 125 -0.06 10.13 4.46
N ALA A 126 1.08 9.48 4.67
CA ALA A 126 1.99 9.10 3.60
C ALA A 126 1.33 8.16 2.59
N LEU A 127 0.53 7.21 3.09
CA LEU A 127 -0.22 6.26 2.28
C LEU A 127 -1.27 6.97 1.40
N CYS A 128 -2.07 7.85 2.00
CA CYS A 128 -3.08 8.63 1.28
C CYS A 128 -2.46 9.57 0.23
N ALA A 129 -1.34 10.22 0.57
CA ALA A 129 -0.60 11.07 -0.35
C ALA A 129 0.01 10.26 -1.51
N CYS A 130 0.59 9.10 -1.20
CA CYS A 130 1.12 8.19 -2.21
C CYS A 130 0.01 7.73 -3.16
N LEU A 131 -1.17 7.40 -2.63
CA LEU A 131 -2.35 7.02 -3.42
C LEU A 131 -2.78 8.16 -4.35
N LEU A 132 -2.90 9.39 -3.83
CA LEU A 132 -3.22 10.57 -4.63
C LEU A 132 -2.27 10.76 -5.80
N VAL A 133 -0.95 10.70 -5.56
CA VAL A 133 0.05 10.89 -6.62
C VAL A 133 -0.01 9.77 -7.65
N ASN A 134 -0.19 8.51 -7.21
CA ASN A 134 -0.42 7.39 -8.12
C ASN A 134 -1.65 7.60 -9.03
N GLY A 135 -2.67 8.33 -8.56
CA GLY A 135 -3.83 8.73 -9.37
C GLY A 135 -3.46 9.58 -10.59
N PHE A 136 -2.46 10.45 -10.47
CA PHE A 136 -1.98 11.30 -11.57
C PHE A 136 -1.15 10.53 -12.60
N VAL A 137 -0.47 9.45 -12.18
CA VAL A 137 0.37 8.62 -13.07
C VAL A 137 -0.47 7.97 -14.17
N GLY A 138 -1.72 7.60 -13.86
CA GLY A 138 -2.64 7.01 -14.84
C GLY A 138 -2.99 7.93 -16.03
N PHE A 139 -2.88 9.24 -15.86
CA PHE A 139 -3.09 10.22 -16.93
C PHE A 139 -1.85 10.48 -17.79
N GLN A 140 -0.74 9.78 -17.51
CA GLN A 140 0.55 9.95 -18.21
C GLN A 140 1.04 11.41 -18.24
N LEU A 141 0.69 12.21 -17.22
CA LEU A 141 1.15 13.61 -17.10
C LEU A 141 2.68 13.71 -17.00
N TYR A 142 3.30 12.64 -16.49
CA TYR A 142 4.74 12.42 -16.47
C TYR A 142 5.01 11.04 -17.05
N GLU A 143 6.14 10.89 -17.74
CA GLU A 143 6.58 9.59 -18.22
C GLU A 143 6.74 8.62 -17.03
N ASP A 144 5.96 7.55 -17.06
CA ASP A 144 5.95 6.51 -16.05
C ASP A 144 7.31 5.79 -15.97
N GLY A 145 7.71 5.37 -14.77
CA GLY A 145 8.99 4.68 -14.55
C GLY A 145 10.23 5.57 -14.65
N THR A 146 10.08 6.85 -15.00
CA THR A 146 11.19 7.81 -14.92
C THR A 146 11.62 8.04 -13.47
N ALA A 147 12.89 8.42 -13.29
CA ALA A 147 13.39 8.79 -11.97
C ALA A 147 12.58 9.93 -11.36
N LEU A 148 12.07 10.86 -12.18
CA LEU A 148 11.23 11.97 -11.75
C LEU A 148 9.92 11.45 -11.13
N SER A 149 9.16 10.61 -11.83
CA SER A 149 7.89 10.05 -11.35
C SER A 149 8.07 9.36 -9.99
N VAL A 150 9.05 8.47 -9.89
CA VAL A 150 9.32 7.70 -8.66
C VAL A 150 9.75 8.61 -7.50
N TRP A 151 10.60 9.61 -7.76
CA TRP A 151 11.01 10.56 -6.72
C TRP A 151 9.88 11.50 -6.30
N LEU A 152 8.98 11.87 -7.22
CA LEU A 152 7.80 12.66 -6.89
C LEU A 152 6.92 11.91 -5.90
N VAL A 153 6.61 10.63 -6.16
CA VAL A 153 5.85 9.77 -5.23
C VAL A 153 6.53 9.67 -3.86
N ARG A 154 7.86 9.48 -3.83
CA ARG A 154 8.62 9.32 -2.58
C ARG A 154 8.72 10.61 -1.78
N ILE A 155 9.00 11.74 -2.42
CA ILE A 155 9.15 13.03 -1.74
C ILE A 155 7.80 13.52 -1.21
N THR A 156 6.73 13.40 -2.01
CA THR A 156 5.38 13.81 -1.58
C THR A 156 4.88 12.96 -0.41
N SER A 157 5.02 11.63 -0.47
CA SER A 157 4.66 10.75 0.64
C SER A 157 5.53 10.99 1.88
N ALA A 158 6.85 11.20 1.73
CA ALA A 158 7.74 11.55 2.84
C ALA A 158 7.43 12.92 3.46
N ALA A 159 7.05 13.91 2.64
CA ALA A 159 6.67 15.24 3.13
C ALA A 159 5.36 15.16 3.93
N MET A 160 4.38 14.41 3.45
CA MET A 160 3.10 14.20 4.15
C MET A 160 3.26 13.36 5.42
N PHE A 161 4.16 12.37 5.40
CA PHE A 161 4.62 11.67 6.59
C PHE A 161 5.17 12.64 7.62
N ALA A 162 6.18 13.43 7.26
CA ALA A 162 6.88 14.33 8.15
C ALA A 162 5.94 15.41 8.72
N MET A 163 5.07 15.98 7.89
CA MET A 163 4.08 16.97 8.31
C MET A 163 3.16 16.42 9.40
N THR A 164 2.55 15.25 9.16
CA THR A 164 1.62 14.64 10.12
C THR A 164 2.34 14.15 11.37
N PHE A 165 3.51 13.55 11.21
CA PHE A 165 4.36 13.07 12.30
C PHE A 165 4.74 14.20 13.26
N VAL A 166 5.22 15.33 12.74
CA VAL A 166 5.61 16.49 13.55
C VAL A 166 4.39 17.09 14.25
N ILE A 167 3.27 17.29 13.55
CA ILE A 167 2.06 17.85 14.16
C ILE A 167 1.50 16.92 15.24
N ALA A 168 1.50 15.61 15.01
CA ALA A 168 1.09 14.62 16.00
C ALA A 168 1.99 14.68 17.25
N LEU A 169 3.31 14.69 17.09
CA LEU A 169 4.25 14.81 18.21
C LEU A 169 4.10 16.11 18.99
N LEU A 170 4.00 17.25 18.29
CA LEU A 170 3.79 18.55 18.92
C LEU A 170 2.48 18.56 19.73
N THR A 171 1.43 17.92 19.22
CA THR A 171 0.15 17.76 19.91
C THR A 171 0.28 16.86 21.14
N PHE A 172 0.90 15.68 21.03
CA PHE A 172 1.00 14.72 22.13
C PHE A 172 1.92 15.17 23.27
N LYS A 173 2.99 15.92 22.97
CA LYS A 173 3.98 16.40 23.95
C LYS A 173 3.72 17.83 24.43
N SER A 174 2.64 18.47 23.99
CA SER A 174 2.32 19.87 24.32
C SER A 174 3.41 20.86 23.93
N TRP A 175 3.97 20.74 22.73
CA TRP A 175 5.06 21.59 22.25
C TRP A 175 4.56 22.63 21.23
N GLY A 176 5.14 23.83 21.26
CA GLY A 176 4.90 24.86 20.25
C GLY A 176 3.47 25.43 20.22
N GLY A 177 2.76 25.42 21.36
CA GLY A 177 1.39 25.93 21.47
C GLY A 177 0.29 24.95 21.01
N LEU A 178 0.69 23.80 20.47
CA LEU A 178 -0.17 22.63 20.30
C LEU A 178 -0.20 21.84 21.62
N GLY A 179 -1.28 21.10 21.86
CA GLY A 179 -1.38 20.24 23.03
C GLY A 179 -2.55 19.28 22.94
N PRO A 180 -2.63 18.30 23.86
CA PRO A 180 -3.66 17.26 23.85
C PRO A 180 -5.09 17.79 23.89
N SER A 181 -5.29 19.01 24.40
CA SER A 181 -6.59 19.71 24.46
C SER A 181 -6.88 20.58 23.22
N ASN A 182 -5.89 20.88 22.38
CA ASN A 182 -6.04 21.64 21.14
C ASN A 182 -5.60 20.79 19.94
N THR A 183 -6.52 19.95 19.49
CA THR A 183 -6.27 18.90 18.51
C THR A 183 -6.63 19.27 17.08
N ILE A 184 -7.01 20.54 16.83
CA ILE A 184 -7.50 20.99 15.52
C ILE A 184 -6.47 20.72 14.42
N GLY A 185 -5.19 21.04 14.67
CA GLY A 185 -4.11 20.82 13.71
C GLY A 185 -3.94 19.34 13.35
N LEU A 186 -3.97 18.45 14.36
CA LEU A 186 -3.90 17.01 14.15
C LEU A 186 -5.10 16.49 13.36
N PHE A 187 -6.31 16.96 13.69
CA PHE A 187 -7.53 16.57 12.98
C PHE A 187 -7.49 16.97 11.51
N VAL A 188 -7.08 18.20 11.20
CA VAL A 188 -7.00 18.69 9.81
C VAL A 188 -6.04 17.84 8.98
N VAL A 189 -4.85 17.57 9.49
CA VAL A 189 -3.83 16.86 8.70
C VAL A 189 -4.12 15.36 8.62
N LEU A 190 -4.59 14.74 9.71
CA LEU A 190 -4.82 13.28 9.75
C LEU A 190 -6.16 12.85 9.14
N TYR A 191 -7.22 13.65 9.26
CA TYR A 191 -8.55 13.29 8.77
C TYR A 191 -8.92 14.07 7.51
N LEU A 192 -8.97 15.41 7.59
CA LEU A 192 -9.51 16.23 6.51
C LEU A 192 -8.66 16.15 5.24
N LEU A 193 -7.35 16.36 5.35
CA LEU A 193 -6.43 16.33 4.21
C LEU A 193 -6.38 14.94 3.58
N ASN A 194 -6.32 13.88 4.40
CA ASN A 194 -6.33 12.51 3.91
C ASN A 194 -7.65 12.14 3.22
N ALA A 195 -8.80 12.59 3.75
CA ALA A 195 -10.09 12.38 3.11
C ALA A 195 -10.17 13.10 1.75
N ILE A 196 -9.68 14.34 1.67
CA ILE A 196 -9.58 15.08 0.39
C ILE A 196 -8.67 14.33 -0.59
N ALA A 197 -7.53 13.81 -0.13
CA ALA A 197 -6.59 13.09 -0.98
C ALA A 197 -7.22 11.83 -1.59
N VAL A 198 -7.94 11.04 -0.78
CA VAL A 198 -8.67 9.86 -1.24
C VAL A 198 -9.81 10.26 -2.19
N ALA A 199 -10.56 11.32 -1.90
CA ALA A 199 -11.64 11.79 -2.76
C ALA A 199 -11.12 12.22 -4.14
N ILE A 200 -10.03 12.99 -4.19
CA ILE A 200 -9.37 13.37 -5.44
C ILE A 200 -8.93 12.12 -6.20
N TYR A 201 -8.26 11.17 -5.55
CA TYR A 201 -7.86 9.91 -6.18
C TYR A 201 -9.06 9.18 -6.82
N VAL A 202 -10.16 9.01 -6.09
CA VAL A 202 -11.35 8.33 -6.60
C VAL A 202 -11.94 9.04 -7.81
N VAL A 203 -12.08 10.37 -7.75
CA VAL A 203 -12.59 11.17 -8.89
C VAL A 203 -11.68 11.03 -10.09
N MET A 204 -10.36 11.10 -9.88
CA MET A 204 -9.37 10.93 -10.94
C MET A 204 -9.47 9.54 -11.59
N GLN A 205 -9.59 8.45 -10.81
CA GLN A 205 -9.73 7.12 -11.39
C GLN A 205 -11.04 6.92 -12.14
N LEU A 206 -12.15 7.51 -11.66
CA LEU A 206 -13.42 7.49 -12.39
C LEU A 206 -13.29 8.23 -13.73
N LEU A 207 -12.62 9.39 -13.76
CA LEU A 207 -12.40 10.14 -15.00
C LEU A 207 -11.50 9.40 -15.99
N LEU A 208 -10.45 8.71 -15.51
CA LEU A 208 -9.57 7.91 -16.34
C LEU A 208 -10.35 6.78 -17.01
N VAL A 209 -11.08 5.99 -16.24
CA VAL A 209 -11.85 4.86 -16.80
C VAL A 209 -13.00 5.35 -17.68
N ALA A 210 -13.62 6.47 -17.34
CA ALA A 210 -14.77 6.97 -18.11
C ALA A 210 -14.39 7.56 -19.47
N ASN A 211 -13.23 8.21 -19.58
CA ASN A 211 -12.83 8.97 -20.77
C ASN A 211 -11.71 8.31 -21.58
N THR A 212 -10.88 7.46 -20.97
CA THR A 212 -9.67 6.94 -21.61
C THR A 212 -9.75 5.44 -21.91
N LEU A 213 -10.42 4.64 -21.08
CA LEU A 213 -10.49 3.19 -21.23
C LEU A 213 -11.78 2.73 -21.93
N ASP A 214 -11.64 1.80 -22.87
CA ASP A 214 -12.78 1.13 -23.52
C ASP A 214 -13.41 0.07 -22.60
N ASP A 215 -12.58 -0.68 -21.86
CA ASP A 215 -13.07 -1.64 -20.86
C ASP A 215 -13.54 -0.94 -19.58
N ARG A 216 -14.80 -1.18 -19.22
CA ARG A 216 -15.46 -0.61 -18.03
C ARG A 216 -15.40 -1.53 -16.82
N TRP A 217 -14.87 -2.74 -16.93
CA TRP A 217 -14.67 -3.64 -15.80
C TRP A 217 -13.92 -3.00 -14.60
N PRO A 218 -12.89 -2.14 -14.80
CA PRO A 218 -12.21 -1.44 -13.70
C PRO A 218 -13.11 -0.56 -12.83
N LEU A 219 -14.26 -0.07 -13.35
CA LEU A 219 -15.24 0.68 -12.56
C LEU A 219 -15.80 -0.15 -11.40
N GLY A 220 -15.99 -1.45 -11.61
CA GLY A 220 -16.45 -2.37 -10.56
C GLY A 220 -15.46 -2.44 -9.39
N HIS A 221 -14.16 -2.48 -9.69
CA HIS A 221 -13.10 -2.48 -8.66
C HIS A 221 -13.09 -1.17 -7.86
N ILE A 222 -13.20 -0.02 -8.52
CA ILE A 222 -13.25 1.29 -7.86
C ILE A 222 -14.50 1.39 -6.97
N SER A 223 -15.67 1.05 -7.51
CA SER A 223 -16.95 1.17 -6.80
C SER A 223 -16.99 0.24 -5.57
N PHE A 224 -16.58 -1.02 -5.72
CA PHE A 224 -16.53 -1.96 -4.60
C PHE A 224 -15.51 -1.54 -3.55
N GLY A 225 -14.31 -1.08 -3.97
CA GLY A 225 -13.30 -0.57 -3.05
C GLY A 225 -13.78 0.64 -2.25
N LEU A 226 -14.41 1.61 -2.90
CA LEU A 226 -14.97 2.79 -2.25
C LEU A 226 -16.09 2.45 -1.27
N LEU A 227 -17.02 1.58 -1.68
CA LEU A 227 -18.13 1.14 -0.84
C LEU A 227 -17.60 0.46 0.43
N VAL A 228 -16.71 -0.51 0.28
CA VAL A 228 -16.15 -1.25 1.42
C VAL A 228 -15.33 -0.33 2.32
N PHE A 229 -14.59 0.63 1.76
CA PHE A 229 -13.88 1.63 2.55
C PHE A 229 -14.83 2.50 3.39
N ILE A 230 -15.90 3.04 2.79
CA ILE A 230 -16.90 3.85 3.49
C ILE A 230 -17.60 3.04 4.59
N ILE A 231 -17.97 1.79 4.31
CA ILE A 231 -18.53 0.88 5.32
C ILE A 231 -17.54 0.69 6.46
N GLY A 232 -16.26 0.44 6.18
CA GLY A 232 -15.22 0.33 7.20
C GLY A 232 -15.11 1.57 8.10
N GLN A 233 -15.12 2.77 7.50
CA GLN A 233 -15.09 4.03 8.28
C GLN A 233 -16.36 4.21 9.12
N ALA A 234 -17.53 3.84 8.60
CA ALA A 234 -18.79 3.92 9.35
C ALA A 234 -18.81 2.92 10.52
N LEU A 235 -18.37 1.68 10.30
CA LEU A 235 -18.27 0.66 11.34
C LEU A 235 -17.32 1.09 12.47
N LEU A 236 -16.22 1.74 12.12
CA LEU A 236 -15.30 2.32 13.09
C LEU A 236 -15.96 3.50 13.82
N TYR A 237 -16.17 4.62 13.13
CA TYR A 237 -16.46 5.89 13.79
C TYR A 237 -17.89 6.04 14.30
N ALA A 238 -18.86 5.34 13.72
CA ALA A 238 -20.27 5.47 14.09
C ALA A 238 -20.78 4.32 14.96
N PHE A 239 -20.36 3.08 14.68
CA PHE A 239 -20.98 1.86 15.24
C PHE A 239 -20.07 1.01 16.14
N SER A 240 -18.81 1.39 16.36
CA SER A 240 -17.84 0.58 17.10
C SER A 240 -18.33 0.20 18.51
N ASP A 241 -18.89 1.15 19.26
CA ASP A 241 -19.44 0.93 20.61
C ASP A 241 -20.62 -0.05 20.60
N THR A 242 -21.50 0.11 19.61
CA THR A 242 -22.69 -0.72 19.43
C THR A 242 -22.29 -2.14 19.06
N ILE A 243 -21.35 -2.31 18.15
CA ILE A 243 -20.82 -3.61 17.75
C ILE A 243 -20.19 -4.30 18.95
N CYS A 244 -19.28 -3.62 19.64
CA CYS A 244 -18.54 -4.16 20.77
C CYS A 244 -19.45 -4.65 21.90
N ASN A 245 -20.50 -3.90 22.25
CA ASN A 245 -21.47 -4.32 23.25
C ASN A 245 -22.31 -5.53 22.80
N ASN A 246 -22.74 -5.57 21.52
CA ASN A 246 -23.57 -6.67 21.00
C ASN A 246 -22.79 -7.98 20.83
N VAL A 247 -21.48 -7.90 20.57
CA VAL A 247 -20.61 -9.08 20.47
C VAL A 247 -19.84 -9.37 21.76
N GLN A 248 -20.33 -8.89 22.92
CA GLN A 248 -19.77 -9.18 24.25
C GLN A 248 -18.26 -8.92 24.37
N HIS A 249 -17.77 -7.81 23.83
CA HIS A 249 -16.34 -7.43 23.83
C HIS A 249 -15.41 -8.42 23.11
N TYR A 250 -15.90 -9.27 22.20
CA TYR A 250 -15.04 -10.14 21.40
C TYR A 250 -14.42 -9.43 20.19
N LEU A 251 -15.18 -8.55 19.55
CA LEU A 251 -14.79 -7.75 18.39
C LEU A 251 -15.20 -6.30 18.63
N ASP A 252 -14.52 -5.39 17.95
CA ASP A 252 -14.74 -3.95 18.02
C ASP A 252 -14.73 -3.35 16.61
N GLY A 253 -14.87 -2.02 16.51
CA GLY A 253 -14.80 -1.33 15.22
C GLY A 253 -13.42 -1.43 14.54
N LEU A 254 -12.33 -1.58 15.30
CA LEU A 254 -10.97 -1.64 14.76
C LEU A 254 -10.73 -2.93 13.97
N PHE A 255 -11.27 -4.07 14.42
CA PHE A 255 -11.31 -5.31 13.64
C PHE A 255 -12.00 -5.14 12.27
N PHE A 256 -13.21 -4.56 12.25
CA PHE A 256 -13.95 -4.40 11.00
C PHE A 256 -13.31 -3.38 10.07
N ALA A 257 -12.76 -2.29 10.61
CA ALA A 257 -12.04 -1.30 9.83
C ALA A 257 -10.77 -1.85 9.22
N THR A 258 -9.98 -2.63 9.95
CA THR A 258 -8.77 -3.27 9.42
C THR A 258 -9.10 -4.26 8.31
N PHE A 259 -10.16 -5.06 8.47
CA PHE A 259 -10.68 -5.94 7.42
C PHE A 259 -11.14 -5.17 6.17
N CYS A 260 -11.99 -4.15 6.33
CA CYS A 260 -12.48 -3.34 5.22
C CYS A 260 -11.37 -2.55 4.52
N ASN A 261 -10.39 -2.02 5.27
CA ASN A 261 -9.23 -1.34 4.71
C ASN A 261 -8.37 -2.30 3.88
N LEU A 262 -8.16 -3.53 4.36
CA LEU A 262 -7.47 -4.56 3.58
C LEU A 262 -8.20 -4.85 2.26
N LEU A 263 -9.52 -5.04 2.30
CA LEU A 263 -10.31 -5.26 1.08
C LEU A 263 -10.26 -4.07 0.12
N ALA A 264 -10.31 -2.83 0.63
CA ALA A 264 -10.17 -1.62 -0.17
C ALA A 264 -8.78 -1.56 -0.86
N VAL A 265 -7.70 -1.85 -0.13
CA VAL A 265 -6.35 -1.94 -0.68
C VAL A 265 -6.21 -3.07 -1.70
N MET A 266 -6.87 -4.20 -1.49
CA MET A 266 -6.94 -5.27 -2.49
C MET A 266 -7.66 -4.82 -3.77
N MET A 267 -8.68 -3.97 -3.66
CA MET A 267 -9.33 -3.40 -4.85
C MET A 267 -8.46 -2.37 -5.57
N VAL A 268 -7.65 -1.60 -4.86
CA VAL A 268 -6.62 -0.74 -5.48
C VAL A 268 -5.62 -1.60 -6.27
N TYR A 269 -5.16 -2.72 -5.69
CA TYR A 269 -4.32 -3.69 -6.41
C TYR A 269 -5.03 -4.25 -7.65
N LYS A 270 -6.27 -4.71 -7.51
CA LYS A 270 -7.05 -5.30 -8.62
C LYS A 270 -7.34 -4.29 -9.73
N PHE A 271 -7.60 -3.04 -9.37
CA PHE A 271 -7.74 -1.94 -10.31
C PHE A 271 -6.45 -1.74 -11.13
N TRP A 272 -5.30 -1.58 -10.45
CA TRP A 272 -4.00 -1.45 -11.12
C TRP A 272 -3.67 -2.68 -11.99
N ASP A 273 -3.94 -3.88 -11.48
CA ASP A 273 -3.72 -5.13 -12.20
C ASP A 273 -4.57 -5.18 -13.47
N SER A 274 -5.83 -4.71 -13.42
CA SER A 274 -6.74 -4.72 -14.56
C SER A 274 -6.34 -3.78 -15.68
N ILE A 275 -5.91 -2.56 -15.35
CA ILE A 275 -5.51 -1.55 -16.35
C ILE A 275 -4.14 -1.84 -17.00
N THR A 276 -3.33 -2.73 -16.40
CA THR A 276 -2.00 -3.12 -16.91
C THR A 276 -1.98 -4.51 -17.57
N LYS A 277 -3.14 -5.11 -17.84
CA LYS A 277 -3.23 -6.42 -18.52
C LYS A 277 -2.81 -6.33 -19.98
N GLU A 278 -3.28 -5.33 -20.70
CA GLU A 278 -3.07 -5.18 -22.14
C GLU A 278 -1.57 -4.97 -22.47
N ASP A 279 -0.83 -4.25 -21.63
CA ASP A 279 0.62 -4.04 -21.78
C ASP A 279 1.42 -5.36 -21.81
N LEU A 280 0.92 -6.40 -21.16
CA LEU A 280 1.58 -7.72 -21.13
C LEU A 280 1.34 -8.51 -22.42
N GLU A 281 0.19 -8.33 -23.08
CA GLU A 281 -0.13 -9.04 -24.33
C GLU A 281 0.78 -8.60 -25.47
N PHE A 282 1.11 -7.30 -25.54
CA PHE A 282 2.04 -6.76 -26.53
C PHE A 282 3.50 -7.19 -26.30
N SER A 283 3.87 -7.55 -25.07
CA SER A 283 5.22 -8.00 -24.72
C SER A 283 5.51 -9.45 -25.17
N VAL A 284 4.47 -10.25 -25.42
CA VAL A 284 4.58 -11.67 -25.84
C VAL A 284 4.46 -11.83 -27.37
N GLY A 285 4.19 -10.74 -28.11
CA GLY A 285 3.96 -10.74 -29.55
C GLY A 285 5.20 -10.79 -30.47
N VAL A 286 6.44 -10.84 -29.96
CA VAL A 286 7.66 -10.95 -30.79
C VAL A 286 8.17 -12.39 -30.88
N LYS A 287 7.24 -13.31 -31.14
CA LYS A 287 7.54 -14.50 -31.95
C LYS A 287 6.45 -14.60 -33.00
N PRO A 288 6.54 -13.83 -34.11
CA PRO A 288 5.79 -14.21 -35.29
C PRO A 288 6.28 -15.61 -35.66
N ASN A 289 5.38 -16.59 -35.51
CA ASN A 289 5.41 -17.90 -36.15
C ASN A 289 6.78 -18.39 -36.62
N THR A 290 7.59 -18.99 -35.73
CA THR A 290 8.75 -19.79 -36.16
C THR A 290 8.34 -21.18 -36.65
N TRP A 291 7.04 -21.45 -36.82
CA TRP A 291 6.49 -22.78 -37.12
C TRP A 291 5.94 -22.95 -38.55
N GLU A 292 6.02 -21.95 -39.42
CA GLU A 292 5.74 -22.10 -40.86
C GLU A 292 6.85 -21.29 -41.57
N VAL A 293 7.86 -21.85 -42.23
CA VAL A 293 7.87 -22.88 -43.27
C VAL A 293 9.25 -23.57 -43.19
N LYS A 294 9.28 -24.84 -42.81
CA LYS A 294 10.50 -25.65 -42.96
C LYS A 294 10.19 -27.00 -43.58
N GLU A 295 9.37 -27.03 -44.61
CA GLU A 295 9.21 -28.15 -45.52
C GLU A 295 8.59 -27.61 -46.80
N LEU A 296 9.04 -28.12 -47.96
CA LEU A 296 8.80 -27.64 -49.34
C LEU A 296 9.89 -26.77 -49.99
N LEU A 297 11.18 -27.07 -49.74
CA LEU A 297 12.18 -26.88 -50.80
C LEU A 297 12.53 -28.25 -51.41
N PRO A 298 12.29 -28.47 -52.71
CA PRO A 298 12.82 -29.63 -53.42
C PRO A 298 14.35 -29.68 -53.26
N GLU A 299 14.90 -30.88 -53.07
CA GLU A 299 16.34 -31.09 -52.77
C GLU A 299 17.33 -30.55 -53.82
N GLU A 300 16.87 -30.02 -54.96
CA GLU A 300 17.74 -29.57 -56.05
C GLU A 300 18.42 -28.21 -55.83
N ASP A 301 17.94 -27.34 -54.93
CA ASP A 301 18.52 -25.99 -54.74
C ASP A 301 19.56 -25.86 -53.63
N ARG A 302 19.93 -26.95 -52.95
CA ARG A 302 20.96 -26.94 -51.88
C ARG A 302 22.37 -26.54 -52.35
N ARG A 303 22.59 -26.29 -53.64
CA ARG A 303 23.91 -25.94 -54.19
C ARG A 303 24.17 -24.45 -54.42
N GLN A 304 23.19 -23.55 -54.26
CA GLN A 304 23.40 -22.13 -54.64
C GLN A 304 23.28 -21.07 -53.54
N THR A 305 22.88 -21.39 -52.30
CA THR A 305 22.87 -20.38 -51.23
C THR A 305 24.13 -20.42 -50.38
N VAL A 306 25.27 -20.08 -50.98
CA VAL A 306 26.42 -19.54 -50.22
C VAL A 306 26.16 -18.04 -50.09
N TYR A 307 25.40 -17.65 -49.07
CA TYR A 307 25.43 -16.27 -48.60
C TYR A 307 26.62 -16.13 -47.67
N GLN A 308 27.61 -15.39 -48.15
CA GLN A 308 28.83 -15.04 -47.46
C GLN A 308 28.49 -13.98 -46.41
N ASP A 309 28.23 -14.43 -45.19
CA ASP A 309 27.85 -13.56 -44.07
C ASP A 309 29.12 -12.93 -43.45
N THR A 310 29.69 -11.95 -44.16
CA THR A 310 30.96 -11.32 -43.80
C THR A 310 30.83 -10.16 -42.80
N ASN A 311 29.70 -9.98 -42.09
CA ASN A 311 29.51 -8.78 -41.26
C ASN A 311 28.65 -8.94 -39.98
N SER A 312 28.76 -10.07 -39.27
CA SER A 312 28.22 -10.16 -37.90
C SER A 312 29.35 -10.27 -36.85
N GLU A 313 29.68 -9.12 -36.25
CA GLU A 313 30.72 -8.97 -35.21
C GLU A 313 30.32 -9.53 -33.83
N TYR A 314 29.26 -10.36 -33.75
CA TYR A 314 28.74 -10.91 -32.49
C TYR A 314 28.64 -12.45 -32.44
N ALA A 315 29.10 -13.16 -33.47
CA ALA A 315 29.07 -14.64 -33.50
C ALA A 315 30.34 -15.32 -32.97
N GLY A 316 31.12 -14.63 -32.13
CA GLY A 316 32.44 -15.07 -31.69
C GLY A 316 32.51 -15.76 -30.32
N SER A 317 31.60 -16.69 -29.95
CA SER A 317 31.75 -17.37 -28.65
C SER A 317 31.24 -18.80 -28.50
N ILE A 318 30.81 -19.50 -29.56
CA ILE A 318 30.20 -20.85 -29.38
C ILE A 318 30.91 -22.02 -30.09
N TYR A 319 32.10 -21.83 -30.69
CA TYR A 319 32.84 -22.97 -31.26
C TYR A 319 34.34 -22.95 -30.98
N HIS A 320 34.73 -23.25 -29.74
CA HIS A 320 36.05 -23.84 -29.47
C HIS A 320 35.90 -25.36 -29.41
N HIS A 321 35.96 -26.02 -30.58
CA HIS A 321 36.27 -27.44 -30.64
C HIS A 321 37.74 -27.64 -30.99
N ARG A 322 38.39 -28.42 -30.14
CA ARG A 322 39.83 -28.64 -30.02
C ARG A 322 40.26 -29.66 -31.08
N GLN A 323 41.10 -29.27 -32.04
CA GLN A 323 41.85 -30.21 -32.89
C GLN A 323 43.34 -29.91 -32.75
N SER A 324 44.05 -30.79 -32.04
CA SER A 324 45.51 -30.79 -31.95
C SER A 324 46.07 -31.75 -33.00
N ALA A 325 47.02 -31.22 -33.76
CA ALA A 325 47.64 -31.83 -34.93
C ALA A 325 48.58 -33.00 -34.58
N TYR A 326 48.63 -33.95 -35.51
CA TYR A 326 49.64 -35.00 -35.64
C TYR A 326 51.02 -34.39 -35.91
N GLY A 327 52.04 -34.87 -35.20
CA GLY A 327 53.46 -34.70 -35.55
C GLY A 327 54.19 -36.01 -35.35
N HIS A 328 54.61 -36.65 -36.44
CA HIS A 328 55.54 -37.76 -36.41
C HIS A 328 56.66 -37.49 -37.43
N ASN A 329 57.85 -37.19 -36.92
CA ASN A 329 59.10 -37.22 -37.67
C ASN A 329 59.60 -38.66 -37.78
N ASN A 330 60.08 -39.05 -38.95
CA ASN A 330 61.23 -39.95 -39.05
C ASN A 330 61.91 -39.82 -40.43
N TYR A 331 63.24 -39.65 -40.35
CA TYR A 331 64.28 -39.61 -41.38
C TYR A 331 64.40 -38.37 -42.26
#